data_AF-A0A367GTS4-F1
#
_entry.id   AF-A0A367GTS4-F1
#
_cell.length_a   1.000
_cell.length_b   1.000
_cell.length_c   1.000
_cell.angle_alpha   90.00
_cell.angle_beta   90.00
_cell.angle_gamma   90.00
#
_symmetry.space_group_name_H-M   'P 1'
#
loop_
_entity.id
_entity.type
_entity.pdbx_description
1 polymer ?
#
loop_
_entity_poly.entity_id
_entity_poly.type
_entity_poly.pdbx_seq_one_letter_code
_entity_poly.pdbx_strand_id
1 'polypeptide(L)'
;MLAAIALVAGIILTGCLKEDRDNTPIPAPEGKFNGKLVVIKRKHVTGAEYRFDTVKTDIKLTMKVDSGYQVTDTTGTHAPSRGTYAYNYYYIQFTDKTLPDTSKKRHLNGTYQYWYDGTLLKIGAANDTIKVVYDLKKTAN
;
A
#
# COMPACT_ATOMS: atom_id res chain seq x y z
N MET A 1 22.04 42.77 -59.52
CA MET A 1 22.30 43.03 -58.09
C MET A 1 20.96 43.06 -57.38
N LEU A 2 20.81 42.18 -56.37
CA LEU A 2 19.99 42.23 -55.13
C LEU A 2 18.59 42.91 -55.15
N ALA A 3 17.53 42.43 -54.51
CA ALA A 3 17.30 41.24 -53.67
C ALA A 3 15.77 41.06 -53.53
N ALA A 4 15.30 39.81 -53.50
CA ALA A 4 13.92 39.45 -53.18
C ALA A 4 13.77 39.28 -51.65
N ILE A 5 12.82 39.99 -51.05
CA ILE A 5 12.46 39.86 -49.64
C ILE A 5 11.30 38.85 -49.56
N ALA A 6 11.59 37.65 -49.06
CA ALA A 6 10.58 36.62 -48.79
C ALA A 6 9.98 36.85 -47.39
N LEU A 7 8.65 37.05 -47.36
CA LEU A 7 7.84 37.17 -46.17
C LEU A 7 7.63 35.76 -45.56
N VAL A 8 8.24 35.48 -44.42
CA VAL A 8 8.04 34.19 -43.71
C VAL A 8 6.74 34.24 -42.93
N ALA A 9 5.73 33.52 -43.40
CA ALA A 9 4.46 33.32 -42.72
C ALA A 9 4.66 32.42 -41.49
N GLY A 10 4.31 32.92 -40.31
CA GLY A 10 4.30 32.17 -39.06
C GLY A 10 3.15 31.18 -39.01
N ILE A 11 3.46 29.89 -39.01
CA ILE A 11 2.50 28.81 -38.74
C ILE A 11 2.39 28.69 -37.22
N ILE A 12 1.34 29.27 -36.64
CA ILE A 12 0.96 29.00 -35.25
C ILE A 12 0.30 27.62 -35.23
N LEU A 13 1.09 26.59 -34.91
CA LEU A 13 0.56 25.26 -34.61
C LEU A 13 -0.25 25.37 -33.30
N THR A 14 -1.55 25.61 -33.40
CA THR A 14 -2.49 25.35 -32.31
C THR A 14 -2.66 23.84 -32.19
N GLY A 15 -1.63 23.18 -31.68
CA GLY A 15 -1.71 21.81 -31.22
C GLY A 15 -2.70 21.78 -30.06
N CYS A 16 -3.87 21.20 -30.31
CA CYS A 16 -4.86 20.90 -29.30
C CYS A 16 -4.22 19.87 -28.35
N LEU A 17 -3.52 20.34 -27.32
CA LEU A 17 -3.11 19.53 -26.20
C LEU A 17 -4.40 19.03 -25.56
N LYS A 18 -4.79 17.80 -25.87
CA LYS A 18 -5.72 17.06 -25.02
C LYS A 18 -5.07 17.03 -23.64
N GLU A 19 -5.65 17.76 -22.70
CA GLU A 19 -5.48 17.42 -21.29
C GLU A 19 -6.15 16.06 -21.11
N ASP A 20 -5.41 14.98 -21.35
CA ASP A 20 -5.78 13.66 -20.86
C ASP A 20 -5.73 13.76 -19.34
N ARG A 21 -6.83 14.19 -18.73
CA ARG A 21 -7.10 13.94 -17.32
C ARG A 21 -7.34 12.44 -17.22
N ASP A 22 -6.24 11.72 -17.08
CA ASP A 22 -6.20 10.27 -16.89
C ASP A 22 -6.86 9.95 -15.54
N ASN A 23 -8.20 9.97 -15.53
CA ASN A 23 -9.05 9.64 -14.40
C ASN A 23 -9.17 8.11 -14.28
N THR A 24 -8.06 7.39 -14.43
CA THR A 24 -8.05 5.94 -14.23
C THR A 24 -8.50 5.66 -12.78
N PRO A 25 -9.67 5.00 -12.59
CA PRO A 25 -10.20 4.78 -11.25
C PRO A 25 -9.21 3.95 -10.43
N ILE A 26 -8.96 4.37 -9.18
CA ILE A 26 -8.10 3.61 -8.27
C ILE A 26 -8.85 2.33 -7.89
N PRO A 27 -8.31 1.13 -8.19
CA PRO A 27 -8.97 -0.11 -7.85
C PRO A 27 -9.14 -0.20 -6.33
N ALA A 28 -10.38 -0.41 -5.89
CA ALA A 28 -10.70 -0.56 -4.47
C ALA A 28 -10.06 -1.85 -3.94
N PRO A 29 -9.20 -1.80 -2.90
CA PRO A 29 -8.68 -3.00 -2.27
C PRO A 29 -9.79 -3.67 -1.45
N GLU A 30 -10.57 -4.51 -2.12
CA GLU A 30 -11.68 -5.26 -1.55
C GLU A 30 -11.61 -6.74 -1.90
N GLY A 31 -12.21 -7.57 -1.06
CA GLY A 31 -12.25 -9.01 -1.18
C GLY A 31 -11.61 -9.74 0.00
N LYS A 32 -11.45 -11.05 -0.17
CA LYS A 32 -10.72 -11.91 0.76
C LYS A 32 -9.32 -12.11 0.23
N PHE A 33 -8.35 -11.94 1.12
CA PHE A 33 -6.94 -12.06 0.81
C PHE A 33 -6.27 -13.03 1.78
N ASN A 34 -5.38 -13.85 1.25
CA ASN A 34 -4.51 -14.73 2.03
C ASN A 34 -3.05 -14.38 1.73
N GLY A 35 -2.20 -14.39 2.74
CA GLY A 35 -0.79 -14.13 2.51
C GLY A 35 0.03 -14.10 3.78
N LYS A 36 1.10 -13.33 3.76
CA LYS A 36 2.06 -13.27 4.86
C LYS A 36 2.28 -11.84 5.32
N LEU A 37 2.30 -11.68 6.64
CA LEU A 37 2.98 -10.60 7.33
C LEU A 37 4.46 -10.97 7.46
N VAL A 38 5.33 -10.06 7.05
CA VAL A 38 6.78 -10.14 7.24
C VAL A 38 7.21 -8.95 8.08
N VAL A 39 7.81 -9.23 9.24
CA VAL A 39 8.40 -8.24 10.11
C VAL A 39 9.91 -8.43 10.09
N ILE A 40 10.64 -7.38 9.69
CA ILE A 40 12.10 -7.35 9.67
C ILE A 40 12.54 -6.37 10.74
N LYS A 41 13.29 -6.85 11.74
CA LYS A 41 13.82 -6.03 12.83
C LYS A 41 15.34 -5.91 12.70
N ARG A 42 15.83 -4.68 12.65
CA ARG A 42 17.25 -4.37 12.74
C ARG A 42 17.71 -4.49 14.19
N LYS A 43 18.76 -5.28 14.43
CA LYS A 43 19.40 -5.48 15.72
C LYS A 43 20.84 -5.02 15.65
N HIS A 44 21.21 -4.14 16.57
CA HIS A 44 22.60 -3.74 16.75
C HIS A 44 23.38 -4.90 17.41
N VAL A 45 24.55 -5.21 16.88
CA VAL A 45 25.48 -6.19 17.46
C VAL A 45 26.71 -5.43 17.95
N THR A 46 27.43 -6.00 18.93
CA THR A 46 28.66 -5.40 19.46
C THR A 46 29.59 -4.93 18.33
N GLY A 47 30.02 -3.67 18.37
CA GLY A 47 30.74 -3.00 17.28
C GLY A 47 29.83 -2.11 16.43
N ALA A 48 30.17 -1.91 15.15
CA ALA A 48 29.38 -1.13 14.18
C ALA A 48 28.56 -2.02 13.22
N GLU A 49 28.32 -3.28 13.58
CA GLU A 49 27.63 -4.27 12.76
C GLU A 49 26.13 -4.35 13.08
N TYR A 50 25.31 -4.51 12.03
CA TYR A 50 23.88 -4.73 12.14
C TYR A 50 23.51 -6.14 11.69
N ARG A 51 22.60 -6.78 12.43
CA ARG A 51 21.92 -8.01 12.03
C ARG A 51 20.42 -7.76 11.83
N PHE A 52 19.76 -8.63 11.08
CA PHE A 52 18.33 -8.54 10.83
C PHE A 52 17.63 -9.82 11.26
N ASP A 53 16.65 -9.68 12.14
CA ASP A 53 15.74 -10.76 12.51
C ASP A 53 14.49 -10.66 11.63
N THR A 54 14.07 -11.77 11.03
CA THR A 54 12.87 -11.83 10.17
C THR A 54 11.85 -12.80 10.73
N VAL A 55 10.63 -12.33 10.95
CA VAL A 55 9.50 -13.15 11.36
C VAL A 55 8.43 -13.10 10.28
N LYS A 56 7.90 -14.28 9.93
CA LYS A 56 6.79 -14.42 8.98
C LYS A 56 5.57 -14.98 9.70
N THR A 57 4.39 -14.46 9.41
CA THR A 57 3.13 -14.94 9.99
C THR A 57 2.07 -14.98 8.89
N ASP A 58 1.38 -16.11 8.75
CA ASP A 58 0.25 -16.20 7.83
C ASP A 58 -0.91 -15.34 8.32
N ILE A 59 -1.61 -14.71 7.37
CA ILE A 59 -2.71 -13.81 7.65
C ILE A 59 -3.80 -13.97 6.60
N LYS A 60 -5.05 -13.94 7.05
CA LYS A 60 -6.23 -13.77 6.17
C LYS A 60 -6.87 -12.43 6.47
N LEU A 61 -7.01 -11.61 5.43
CA LEU A 61 -7.58 -10.29 5.48
C LEU A 61 -8.83 -10.27 4.60
N THR A 62 -9.96 -9.85 5.17
CA THR A 62 -11.17 -9.53 4.41
C THR A 62 -11.34 -8.02 4.42
N MET A 63 -11.56 -7.43 3.26
CA MET A 63 -11.82 -6.00 3.09
C MET A 63 -13.10 -5.80 2.30
N LYS A 64 -13.95 -4.89 2.75
CA LYS A 64 -15.21 -4.53 2.13
C LYS A 64 -15.38 -3.03 2.23
N VAL A 65 -15.69 -2.37 1.11
CA VAL A 65 -15.79 -0.90 1.06
C VAL A 65 -16.74 -0.35 2.13
N ASP A 66 -17.90 -0.98 2.34
CA ASP A 66 -18.93 -0.45 3.25
C ASP A 66 -18.84 -0.97 4.70
N SER A 67 -18.11 -2.07 4.94
CA SER A 67 -18.06 -2.71 6.27
C SER A 67 -16.67 -2.80 6.87
N GLY A 68 -15.67 -2.24 6.19
CA GLY A 68 -14.32 -2.11 6.66
C GLY A 68 -13.48 -3.37 6.45
N TYR A 69 -12.64 -3.70 7.42
CA TYR A 69 -11.72 -4.82 7.32
C TYR A 69 -11.84 -5.78 8.51
N GLN A 70 -11.42 -7.01 8.28
CA GLN A 70 -11.31 -8.05 9.30
C GLN A 70 -10.10 -8.93 9.02
N VAL A 71 -9.31 -9.19 10.05
CA VAL A 71 -8.22 -10.16 10.08
C VAL A 71 -8.66 -11.32 10.95
N THR A 72 -8.66 -12.52 10.39
CA THR A 72 -9.01 -13.78 11.06
C THR A 72 -7.94 -14.80 10.71
N ASP A 73 -7.54 -15.65 11.64
CA ASP A 73 -6.42 -16.61 11.45
C ASP A 73 -5.02 -15.97 11.55
N THR A 74 -4.50 -15.96 12.77
CA THR A 74 -3.16 -15.44 13.09
C THR A 74 -2.49 -16.34 14.12
N THR A 75 -1.64 -17.24 13.65
CA THR A 75 -0.93 -18.25 14.47
C THR A 75 0.41 -17.74 15.04
N GLY A 76 0.68 -16.43 14.96
CA GLY A 76 1.98 -15.85 15.32
C GLY A 76 1.91 -14.44 15.90
N THR A 77 2.68 -13.52 15.30
CA THR A 77 2.95 -12.17 15.82
C THR A 77 1.87 -11.13 15.52
N HIS A 78 0.85 -11.49 14.73
CA HIS A 78 -0.30 -10.66 14.43
C HIS A 78 -1.52 -11.10 15.25
N ALA A 79 -2.40 -10.16 15.60
CA ALA A 79 -3.67 -10.42 16.26
C ALA A 79 -4.81 -10.48 15.25
N PRO A 80 -5.92 -11.17 15.55
CA PRO A 80 -7.18 -10.90 14.89
C PRO A 80 -7.57 -9.43 15.14
N SER A 81 -7.92 -8.70 14.09
CA SER A 81 -8.24 -7.27 14.14
C SER A 81 -9.44 -6.95 13.25
N ARG A 82 -10.28 -5.98 13.62
CA ARG A 82 -11.40 -5.52 12.78
C ARG A 82 -11.58 -4.02 12.93
N GLY A 83 -12.04 -3.37 11.87
CA GLY A 83 -12.23 -1.92 11.91
C GLY A 83 -12.58 -1.34 10.56
N THR A 84 -12.27 -0.06 10.37
CA THR A 84 -12.51 0.65 9.11
C THR A 84 -11.20 0.89 8.38
N TYR A 85 -11.26 1.07 7.06
CA TYR A 85 -10.13 1.52 6.27
C TYR A 85 -10.54 2.60 5.29
N ALA A 86 -9.57 3.43 4.91
CA ALA A 86 -9.68 4.42 3.84
C ALA A 86 -8.41 4.33 2.99
N TYR A 87 -8.50 4.68 1.70
CA TYR A 87 -7.36 4.61 0.79
C TYR A 87 -7.38 5.76 -0.20
N ASN A 88 -6.20 6.08 -0.73
CA ASN A 88 -6.00 6.97 -1.87
C ASN A 88 -4.98 6.34 -2.82
N TYR A 89 -4.38 7.09 -3.73
CA TYR A 89 -3.43 6.52 -4.70
C TYR A 89 -2.14 5.95 -4.06
N TYR A 90 -1.71 6.47 -2.90
CA TYR A 90 -0.41 6.17 -2.29
C TYR A 90 -0.52 5.41 -0.97
N TYR A 91 -1.60 5.66 -0.23
CA TYR A 91 -1.73 5.23 1.16
C TYR A 91 -3.05 4.53 1.42
N ILE A 92 -2.97 3.59 2.36
CA ILE A 92 -4.11 2.96 2.99
C ILE A 92 -4.01 3.19 4.49
N GLN A 93 -5.10 3.64 5.11
CA GLN A 93 -5.20 3.88 6.53
C GLN A 93 -6.20 2.90 7.14
N PHE A 94 -5.78 2.23 8.21
CA PHE A 94 -6.62 1.34 9.00
C PHE A 94 -6.89 1.99 10.36
N THR A 95 -8.14 1.88 10.82
CA THR A 95 -8.55 2.25 12.18
C THR A 95 -9.09 1.01 12.87
N ASP A 96 -8.29 0.46 13.77
CA ASP A 96 -8.67 -0.75 14.51
C ASP A 96 -9.69 -0.45 15.61
N LYS A 97 -10.71 -1.30 15.71
CA LYS A 97 -11.81 -1.22 16.67
C LYS A 97 -11.98 -2.52 17.47
N THR A 98 -10.97 -3.41 17.46
CA THR A 98 -10.99 -4.64 18.24
C THR A 98 -10.86 -4.36 19.74
N LEU A 99 -11.75 -4.99 20.52
CA LEU A 99 -11.73 -5.04 21.98
C LEU A 99 -11.83 -6.50 22.42
N PRO A 100 -11.21 -6.92 23.54
CA PRO A 100 -10.31 -6.16 24.41
C PRO A 100 -8.88 -6.03 23.86
N ASP A 101 -8.03 -5.25 24.53
CA ASP A 101 -6.66 -4.95 24.10
C ASP A 101 -5.80 -6.21 23.90
N THR A 102 -5.26 -6.37 22.69
CA THR A 102 -4.27 -7.39 22.33
C THR A 102 -2.92 -6.78 21.98
N SER A 103 -2.52 -5.71 22.68
CA SER A 103 -1.27 -4.94 22.55
C SER A 103 0.04 -5.75 22.45
N LYS A 104 0.06 -7.01 22.90
CA LYS A 104 1.22 -7.91 22.76
C LYS A 104 1.44 -8.41 21.33
N LYS A 105 0.43 -8.31 20.45
CA LYS A 105 0.48 -8.72 19.06
C LYS A 105 0.29 -7.51 18.15
N ARG A 106 0.78 -7.60 16.92
CA ARG A 106 0.59 -6.54 15.92
C ARG A 106 -0.84 -6.55 15.40
N HIS A 107 -1.40 -5.37 15.20
CA HIS A 107 -2.66 -5.15 14.53
C HIS A 107 -2.42 -4.40 13.22
N LEU A 108 -3.39 -4.51 12.31
CA LEU A 108 -3.43 -3.66 11.13
C LEU A 108 -4.06 -2.32 11.54
N ASN A 109 -3.24 -1.33 11.88
CA ASN A 109 -3.68 -0.04 12.42
C ASN A 109 -2.71 1.08 12.04
N GLY A 110 -3.24 2.23 11.64
CA GLY A 110 -2.47 3.38 11.17
C GLY A 110 -2.35 3.44 9.64
N THR A 111 -1.46 4.31 9.18
CA THR A 111 -1.26 4.62 7.75
C THR A 111 -0.08 3.84 7.20
N TYR A 112 -0.27 3.25 6.01
CA TYR A 112 0.71 2.45 5.31
C TYR A 112 0.80 2.90 3.86
N GLN A 113 1.99 2.75 3.26
CA GLN A 113 2.10 2.72 1.82
C GLN A 113 1.49 1.41 1.31
N TYR A 114 0.84 1.45 0.16
CA TYR A 114 0.32 0.24 -0.45
C TYR A 114 0.39 0.25 -1.97
N TRP A 115 0.22 -0.93 -2.54
CA TRP A 115 0.02 -1.15 -3.96
C TRP A 115 -1.00 -2.27 -4.16
N TYR A 116 -1.88 -2.11 -5.14
CA TYR A 116 -2.91 -3.08 -5.47
C TYR A 116 -3.21 -3.08 -6.96
N ASP A 117 -3.19 -4.27 -7.58
CA ASP A 117 -3.44 -4.47 -9.02
C ASP A 117 -4.75 -5.22 -9.33
N GLY A 118 -5.63 -5.38 -8.33
CA GLY A 118 -6.83 -6.22 -8.44
C GLY A 118 -6.64 -7.65 -7.91
N THR A 119 -5.40 -8.17 -7.88
CA THR A 119 -5.09 -9.55 -7.47
C THR A 119 -4.16 -9.62 -6.27
N LEU A 120 -3.20 -8.70 -6.16
CA LEU A 120 -2.14 -8.70 -5.16
C LEU A 120 -2.15 -7.38 -4.41
N LEU A 121 -2.40 -7.46 -3.11
CA LEU A 121 -2.37 -6.33 -2.19
C LEU A 121 -1.07 -6.37 -1.38
N LYS A 122 -0.24 -5.35 -1.58
CA LYS A 122 1.00 -5.14 -0.81
C LYS A 122 0.84 -3.94 0.10
N ILE A 123 1.08 -4.11 1.39
CA ILE A 123 0.98 -3.03 2.38
C ILE A 123 2.32 -2.96 3.13
N GLY A 124 2.87 -1.76 3.31
CA GLY A 124 4.19 -1.57 3.89
C GLY A 124 4.28 -0.37 4.82
N ALA A 125 5.05 -0.53 5.90
CA ALA A 125 5.51 0.55 6.74
C ALA A 125 6.93 0.26 7.22
N ALA A 126 7.75 1.28 7.40
CA ALA A 126 9.09 1.16 7.92
C ALA A 126 9.44 2.33 8.83
N ASN A 127 10.30 2.06 9.81
CA ASN A 127 11.04 3.05 10.57
C ASN A 127 12.50 2.58 10.70
N ASP A 128 13.31 3.31 11.46
CA ASP A 128 14.73 3.04 11.61
C ASP A 128 15.06 1.61 12.04
N THR A 129 14.19 0.95 12.82
CA THR A 129 14.49 -0.36 13.42
C THR A 129 13.60 -1.48 12.94
N ILE A 130 12.43 -1.18 12.37
CA ILE A 130 11.41 -2.17 12.01
C ILE A 130 10.85 -1.85 10.64
N LYS A 131 10.81 -2.86 9.78
CA LYS A 131 10.05 -2.87 8.53
C LYS A 131 8.95 -3.92 8.62
N VAL A 132 7.76 -3.56 8.18
CA VAL A 132 6.56 -4.40 8.14
C VAL A 132 6.06 -4.45 6.70
N VAL A 133 5.83 -5.66 6.20
CA VAL A 133 5.31 -5.89 4.86
C VAL A 133 4.18 -6.92 4.94
N TYR A 134 3.05 -6.63 4.34
CA TYR A 134 1.99 -7.58 4.05
C TYR A 134 2.03 -7.86 2.54
N ASP A 135 2.10 -9.13 2.17
CA ASP A 135 2.03 -9.59 0.78
C ASP A 135 0.84 -10.55 0.66
N LEU A 136 -0.26 -10.04 0.10
CA LEU A 136 -1.60 -10.63 0.24
C LEU A 136 -2.23 -10.89 -1.12
N LYS A 137 -2.49 -12.15 -1.45
CA LYS A 137 -3.14 -12.54 -2.69
C LYS A 137 -4.65 -12.62 -2.49
N LYS A 138 -5.43 -11.99 -3.36
CA LYS A 138 -6.89 -12.09 -3.40
C LYS A 138 -7.29 -13.53 -3.74
N THR A 139 -8.19 -14.09 -2.93
CA THR A 139 -8.68 -15.46 -3.03
C THR A 139 -10.19 -15.54 -3.29
N ALA A 140 -10.92 -14.46 -2.97
CA ALA A 140 -12.33 -14.31 -3.31
C ALA A 140 -12.71 -12.82 -3.31
N ASN A 141 -13.90 -12.54 -3.86
CA ASN A 141 -14.59 -11.26 -3.66
C ASN A 141 -15.34 -11.25 -2.32
#